data_AF-A0A3N5T6U1-F1
#
_entry.id   AF-A0A3N5T6U1-F1
#
_cell.length_a   1.000
_cell.length_b   1.000
_cell.length_c   1.000
_cell.angle_alpha   90.00
_cell.angle_beta   90.00
_cell.angle_gamma   90.00
#
_symmetry.space_group_name_H-M   'P 1'
#
loop_
_entity.id
_entity.type
_entity.pdbx_description
1 polymer ?
#
loop_
_entity_poly.entity_id
_entity_poly.type
_entity_poly.pdbx_seq_one_letter_code
_entity_poly.pdbx_strand_id
1 'polypeptide(L)'
;MESRSQKSERFVFRKRTGIILIFTVGIGVSFLFFQTSSRSSTGPSHPQIAIRGGDGTPLPKDSQSPYSPKKTCGGCHDYDQITNGYHFQQGRTDGAGKIVISDNFNPKYPWNLSSGMYGKSSPASIDFSQLAKKVNRNPSDIDKSAFFFVQNCGPCHPGGGFGEYDRFGNPYYDEMTKKFGYEVAGGQPVLDGDYTVFTMGDGGYGAPWEKSGRSEADCLLCHLKGYQWRDRGAALRGRFFKDGPAVGAGWATIRSASNESEPSKAEEVKIDYGRKEVADFENLHLQILRRPPDENCWFCHAAPDGRRTGRQWSPETDIHNARGLNCVSCHPSDKEHHFAKGDVLEETVRDDLDNTMHSCEDCHYKGKDRKAPRHKHPFSPRHMKRIACQTCHIPYQAALADLVYDHASTGSTVVYATSRFLSSDPLDPKKAISGVDPNIWYPAVREYKGKIIPVKSLIAIYWGDLDEKTKVVRPIPLWKIRNLKKPVLKDDDGDGNPEVNSPGEIKSFLKSLKEKDSLGNP
;
A
#
# COMPACT_ATOMS: atom_id res chain seq x y z
N MET A 1 -2.96 19.56 69.09
CA MET A 1 -4.10 19.78 70.00
C MET A 1 -5.29 19.05 69.40
N GLU A 2 -5.41 17.76 69.72
CA GLU A 2 -6.43 17.18 70.63
C GLU A 2 -7.78 16.99 69.91
N SER A 3 -8.09 15.78 69.44
CA SER A 3 -8.68 14.62 70.14
C SER A 3 -10.22 14.68 70.25
N ARG A 4 -10.88 13.63 69.74
CA ARG A 4 -12.04 12.89 70.26
C ARG A 4 -12.55 12.01 69.11
N SER A 5 -12.63 10.68 69.14
CA SER A 5 -12.94 9.65 70.14
C SER A 5 -14.10 8.83 69.56
N GLN A 6 -13.78 7.60 69.21
CA GLN A 6 -14.67 6.47 68.93
C GLN A 6 -15.66 6.18 70.07
N LYS A 7 -16.79 5.53 69.74
CA LYS A 7 -17.47 4.59 70.65
C LYS A 7 -17.76 3.28 69.92
N SER A 8 -17.37 2.20 70.59
CA SER A 8 -17.55 0.80 70.28
C SER A 8 -18.75 0.22 71.03
N GLU A 9 -19.36 -0.85 70.52
CA GLU A 9 -19.98 -1.87 71.37
C GLU A 9 -19.46 -3.26 71.01
N ARG A 10 -19.11 -4.02 72.05
CA ARG A 10 -18.66 -5.42 72.08
C ARG A 10 -19.79 -6.25 72.68
N PHE A 11 -19.93 -7.53 72.32
CA PHE A 11 -20.26 -8.65 73.23
C PHE A 11 -20.04 -9.98 72.47
N VAL A 12 -18.89 -10.65 72.62
CA VAL A 12 -18.52 -11.75 73.55
C VAL A 12 -19.16 -13.12 73.24
N PHE A 13 -18.26 -14.06 72.95
CA PHE A 13 -18.39 -15.51 72.74
C PHE A 13 -18.71 -16.30 74.02
N ARG A 14 -19.44 -17.43 73.91
CA ARG A 14 -19.08 -18.68 74.60
C ARG A 14 -19.66 -19.96 73.98
N LYS A 15 -18.86 -21.02 74.10
CA LYS A 15 -18.84 -22.36 73.47
C LYS A 15 -19.96 -23.34 73.91
N ARG A 16 -20.21 -24.36 73.07
CA ARG A 16 -20.40 -25.80 73.40
C ARG A 16 -20.33 -26.62 72.08
N THR A 17 -19.23 -27.30 71.75
CA THR A 17 -18.96 -28.76 71.90
C THR A 17 -20.07 -29.71 71.43
N GLY A 18 -19.79 -30.55 70.43
CA GLY A 18 -20.35 -31.91 70.36
C GLY A 18 -20.69 -32.51 68.99
N ILE A 19 -19.70 -33.19 68.40
CA ILE A 19 -19.77 -34.51 67.72
C ILE A 19 -20.41 -34.64 66.32
N ILE A 20 -19.62 -35.34 65.51
CA ILE A 20 -19.65 -35.70 64.10
C ILE A 20 -20.71 -36.78 63.78
N LEU A 21 -21.44 -36.61 62.68
CA LEU A 21 -22.05 -37.70 61.91
C LEU A 21 -21.60 -37.59 60.45
N ILE A 22 -20.85 -38.58 59.98
CA ILE A 22 -20.40 -38.72 58.59
C ILE A 22 -21.52 -39.40 57.81
N PHE A 23 -22.13 -38.67 56.87
CA PHE A 23 -22.90 -39.27 55.78
C PHE A 23 -22.09 -39.11 54.49
N THR A 24 -21.56 -40.21 53.99
CA THR A 24 -20.93 -40.31 52.67
C THR A 24 -22.03 -40.25 51.60
N VAL A 25 -22.15 -39.11 50.91
CA VAL A 25 -22.90 -38.98 49.66
C VAL A 25 -21.91 -38.95 48.51
N GLY A 26 -21.92 -40.01 47.69
CA GLY A 26 -21.14 -40.08 46.46
C GLY A 26 -21.60 -39.03 45.47
N ILE A 27 -20.72 -38.09 45.13
CA ILE A 27 -20.93 -37.12 44.06
C ILE A 27 -20.52 -37.79 42.75
N GLY A 28 -21.51 -38.20 41.97
CA GLY A 28 -21.33 -38.53 40.56
C GLY A 28 -20.94 -37.26 39.80
N VAL A 29 -19.76 -37.26 39.20
CA VAL A 29 -19.30 -36.18 38.30
C VAL A 29 -20.01 -36.35 36.97
N SER A 30 -21.13 -35.64 36.80
CA SER A 30 -21.73 -35.44 35.48
C SER A 30 -20.90 -34.42 34.71
N PHE A 31 -20.07 -34.90 33.77
CA PHE A 31 -19.48 -34.06 32.72
C PHE A 31 -20.61 -33.54 31.81
N LEU A 32 -21.16 -32.38 32.16
CA LEU A 32 -21.94 -31.58 31.22
C LEU A 32 -20.93 -30.99 30.20
N PHE A 33 -20.81 -31.65 29.06
CA PHE A 33 -20.26 -31.04 27.87
C PHE A 33 -21.08 -29.80 27.54
N PHE A 34 -20.60 -28.62 27.94
CA PHE A 34 -21.00 -27.37 27.34
C PHE A 34 -20.52 -27.41 25.88
N GLN A 35 -21.38 -27.90 24.99
CA GLN A 35 -21.25 -27.59 23.58
C GLN A 35 -21.36 -26.08 23.46
N THR A 36 -20.22 -25.41 23.28
CA THR A 36 -20.19 -24.07 22.73
C THR A 36 -20.79 -24.20 21.33
N SER A 37 -22.09 -23.97 21.20
CA SER A 37 -22.71 -23.74 19.90
C SER A 37 -22.08 -22.46 19.36
N SER A 38 -20.97 -22.61 18.66
CA SER A 38 -20.51 -21.64 17.69
C SER A 38 -21.64 -21.51 16.67
N ARG A 39 -22.53 -20.55 16.87
CA ARG A 39 -23.38 -20.06 15.79
C ARG A 39 -22.43 -19.60 14.72
N SER A 40 -22.19 -20.47 13.73
CA SER A 40 -21.76 -20.05 12.41
C SER A 40 -22.71 -18.93 12.01
N SER A 41 -22.20 -17.70 11.94
CA SER A 41 -22.92 -16.65 11.28
C SER A 41 -22.95 -17.04 9.81
N THR A 42 -24.00 -17.74 9.39
CA THR A 42 -24.35 -17.91 7.98
C THR A 42 -24.73 -16.53 7.46
N GLY A 43 -23.72 -15.72 7.15
CA GLY A 43 -23.89 -14.58 6.27
C GLY A 43 -24.43 -15.07 4.91
N PRO A 44 -24.96 -14.18 4.07
CA PRO A 44 -25.42 -14.57 2.74
C PRO A 44 -24.26 -15.24 2.00
N SER A 45 -24.41 -16.52 1.65
CA SER A 45 -23.50 -17.20 0.75
C SER A 45 -23.62 -16.58 -0.63
N HIS A 46 -22.50 -16.36 -1.32
CA HIS A 46 -22.53 -15.91 -2.70
C HIS A 46 -23.27 -16.96 -3.56
N PRO A 47 -24.16 -16.56 -4.50
CA PRO A 47 -24.78 -17.52 -5.41
C PRO A 47 -23.73 -18.15 -6.33
N GLN A 48 -24.02 -19.33 -6.86
CA GLN A 48 -23.16 -19.95 -7.88
C GLN A 48 -23.03 -19.02 -9.10
N ILE A 49 -21.81 -18.90 -9.61
CA ILE A 49 -21.50 -18.05 -10.77
C ILE A 49 -20.77 -18.85 -11.84
N ALA A 50 -21.01 -18.48 -13.10
CA ALA A 50 -20.24 -18.97 -14.22
C ALA A 50 -19.01 -18.09 -14.42
N ILE A 51 -17.82 -18.70 -14.45
CA ILE A 51 -16.58 -18.02 -14.79
C ILE A 51 -16.57 -17.75 -16.29
N ARG A 52 -16.26 -16.53 -16.72
CA ARG A 52 -16.38 -16.07 -18.11
C ARG A 52 -15.07 -15.53 -18.67
N GLY A 53 -14.84 -15.75 -19.95
CA GLY A 53 -13.73 -15.15 -20.70
C GLY A 53 -13.97 -13.68 -21.04
N GLY A 54 -12.98 -13.03 -21.67
CA GLY A 54 -13.06 -11.62 -22.08
C GLY A 54 -14.19 -11.30 -23.07
N ASP A 55 -14.61 -12.29 -23.87
CA ASP A 55 -15.76 -12.20 -24.77
C ASP A 55 -17.11 -12.35 -24.06
N GLY A 56 -17.10 -12.68 -22.77
CA GLY A 56 -18.29 -12.90 -21.94
C GLY A 56 -18.85 -14.32 -22.00
N THR A 57 -18.26 -15.23 -22.76
CA THR A 57 -18.71 -16.63 -22.80
C THR A 57 -18.30 -17.38 -21.53
N PRO A 58 -19.14 -18.29 -20.99
CA PRO A 58 -18.74 -19.17 -19.90
C PRO A 58 -17.56 -20.04 -20.32
N LEU A 59 -16.54 -20.12 -19.47
CA LEU A 59 -15.38 -20.98 -19.70
C LEU A 59 -15.67 -22.39 -19.18
N PRO A 60 -15.41 -23.46 -19.96
CA PRO A 60 -15.33 -24.80 -19.41
C PRO A 60 -14.02 -24.98 -18.61
N LYS A 61 -13.99 -26.01 -17.76
CA LYS A 61 -12.85 -26.29 -16.86
C LYS A 61 -11.54 -26.60 -17.59
N ASP A 62 -11.62 -27.14 -18.80
CA ASP A 62 -10.46 -27.44 -19.66
C ASP A 62 -10.00 -26.23 -20.50
N SER A 63 -10.67 -25.09 -20.37
CA SER A 63 -10.30 -23.87 -21.09
C SER A 63 -8.88 -23.41 -20.75
N GLN A 64 -8.17 -22.97 -21.78
CA GLN A 64 -6.84 -22.37 -21.68
C GLN A 64 -6.89 -20.83 -21.75
N SER A 65 -8.08 -20.24 -21.87
CA SER A 65 -8.27 -18.79 -21.92
C SER A 65 -8.34 -18.21 -20.51
N PRO A 66 -7.72 -17.05 -20.26
CA PRO A 66 -7.85 -16.37 -18.97
C PRO A 66 -9.31 -15.91 -18.76
N TYR A 67 -9.77 -15.96 -17.51
CA TYR A 67 -11.07 -15.42 -17.15
C TYR A 67 -11.01 -13.90 -17.02
N SER A 68 -12.14 -13.25 -17.29
CA SER A 68 -12.31 -11.81 -17.11
C SER A 68 -13.07 -11.53 -15.81
N PRO A 69 -12.46 -10.86 -14.83
CA PRO A 69 -13.19 -10.32 -13.69
C PRO A 69 -14.35 -9.42 -14.10
N LYS A 70 -14.16 -8.57 -15.13
CA LYS A 70 -15.20 -7.67 -15.64
C LYS A 70 -16.42 -8.41 -16.16
N LYS A 71 -16.25 -9.52 -16.87
CA LYS A 71 -17.36 -10.33 -17.40
C LYS A 71 -17.92 -11.31 -16.37
N THR A 72 -17.09 -11.80 -15.45
CA THR A 72 -17.50 -12.77 -14.43
C THR A 72 -18.22 -12.09 -13.27
N CYS A 73 -17.54 -11.19 -12.56
CA CYS A 73 -18.10 -10.49 -11.40
C CYS A 73 -19.00 -9.34 -11.83
N GLY A 74 -18.61 -8.62 -12.89
CA GLY A 74 -19.41 -7.52 -13.45
C GLY A 74 -20.73 -7.96 -14.12
N GLY A 75 -20.95 -9.27 -14.28
CA GLY A 75 -22.26 -9.80 -14.69
C GLY A 75 -23.34 -9.71 -13.61
N CYS A 76 -22.94 -9.55 -12.33
CA CYS A 76 -23.86 -9.43 -11.19
C CYS A 76 -23.62 -8.16 -10.36
N HIS A 77 -22.44 -7.56 -10.45
CA HIS A 77 -22.06 -6.35 -9.75
C HIS A 77 -21.81 -5.21 -10.74
N ASP A 78 -22.09 -3.96 -10.34
CA ASP A 78 -21.76 -2.80 -11.15
C ASP A 78 -20.25 -2.56 -11.14
N TYR A 79 -19.57 -3.15 -12.12
CA TYR A 79 -18.12 -3.11 -12.25
C TYR A 79 -17.61 -1.68 -12.40
N ASP A 80 -18.29 -0.84 -13.18
CA ASP A 80 -17.84 0.53 -13.44
C ASP A 80 -18.03 1.39 -12.19
N GLN A 81 -19.10 1.19 -11.41
CA GLN A 81 -19.27 1.81 -10.10
C GLN A 81 -18.17 1.37 -9.11
N ILE A 82 -17.92 0.07 -9.00
CA ILE A 82 -16.91 -0.49 -8.07
C ILE A 82 -15.51 0.01 -8.40
N THR A 83 -15.16 0.07 -9.69
CA THR A 83 -13.82 0.47 -10.12
C THR A 83 -13.58 1.98 -10.10
N ASN A 84 -14.56 2.79 -9.67
CA ASN A 84 -14.31 4.19 -9.31
C ASN A 84 -13.51 4.33 -8.02
N GLY A 85 -13.47 3.28 -7.19
CA GLY A 85 -12.68 3.21 -5.95
C GLY A 85 -11.22 3.63 -6.13
N TYR A 86 -10.67 4.28 -5.10
CA TYR A 86 -9.31 4.86 -5.20
C TYR A 86 -8.25 3.80 -5.50
N HIS A 87 -8.38 2.58 -4.96
CA HIS A 87 -7.42 1.51 -5.20
C HIS A 87 -7.29 1.14 -6.69
N PHE A 88 -8.37 1.28 -7.46
CA PHE A 88 -8.41 1.02 -8.90
C PHE A 88 -7.94 2.22 -9.73
N GLN A 89 -8.26 3.45 -9.29
CA GLN A 89 -7.98 4.67 -10.06
C GLN A 89 -6.64 5.31 -9.72
N GLN A 90 -6.13 5.14 -8.49
CA GLN A 90 -4.87 5.70 -7.99
C GLN A 90 -4.71 7.21 -8.26
N GLY A 91 -5.82 7.96 -8.18
CA GLY A 91 -5.86 9.41 -8.43
C GLY A 91 -5.99 9.83 -9.89
N ARG A 92 -6.15 8.87 -10.83
CA ARG A 92 -6.55 9.15 -12.22
C ARG A 92 -7.87 9.94 -12.29
N THR A 93 -8.78 9.66 -11.37
CA THR A 93 -10.09 10.31 -11.24
C THR A 93 -10.25 11.04 -9.91
N ASP A 94 -11.18 12.02 -9.88
CA ASP A 94 -11.67 12.61 -8.64
C ASP A 94 -12.72 11.71 -7.94
N GLY A 95 -13.31 12.21 -6.84
CA GLY A 95 -14.34 11.51 -6.09
C GLY A 95 -15.68 11.33 -6.80
N ALA A 96 -15.90 12.03 -7.91
CA ALA A 96 -17.08 11.85 -8.77
C ALA A 96 -16.81 10.89 -9.95
N GLY A 97 -15.62 10.29 -10.02
CA GLY A 97 -15.21 9.42 -11.12
C GLY A 97 -14.79 10.17 -12.39
N LYS A 98 -14.70 11.51 -12.35
CA LYS A 98 -14.22 12.29 -13.50
C LYS A 98 -12.72 12.14 -13.63
N ILE A 99 -12.23 11.87 -14.84
CA ILE A 99 -10.79 11.85 -15.14
C ILE A 99 -10.21 13.24 -14.92
N VAL A 100 -9.23 13.35 -14.02
CA VAL A 100 -8.56 14.61 -13.67
C VAL A 100 -7.06 14.60 -13.95
N ILE A 101 -6.48 13.43 -14.22
CA ILE A 101 -5.08 13.34 -14.61
C ILE A 101 -4.81 14.17 -15.88
N SER A 102 -3.78 15.01 -15.85
CA SER A 102 -3.48 15.93 -16.94
C SER A 102 -2.03 16.43 -16.89
N ASP A 103 -1.46 16.75 -18.06
CA ASP A 103 -0.14 17.39 -18.20
C ASP A 103 -0.06 18.77 -17.55
N ASN A 104 -1.21 19.40 -17.31
CA ASN A 104 -1.34 20.72 -16.69
C ASN A 104 -1.94 20.66 -15.28
N PHE A 105 -2.02 19.47 -14.68
CA PHE A 105 -2.70 19.27 -13.40
C PHE A 105 -2.15 20.16 -12.28
N ASN A 106 -0.82 20.22 -12.14
CA ASN A 106 -0.17 21.05 -11.13
C ASN A 106 0.80 22.05 -11.78
N PRO A 107 0.44 23.34 -11.91
CA PRO A 107 1.31 24.33 -12.55
C PRO A 107 2.56 24.65 -11.73
N LYS A 108 2.55 24.44 -10.41
CA LYS A 108 3.72 24.65 -9.54
C LYS A 108 4.68 23.46 -9.60
N TYR A 109 4.16 22.25 -9.75
CA TYR A 109 4.94 21.01 -9.83
C TYR A 109 4.55 20.24 -11.11
N PRO A 110 5.00 20.67 -12.31
CA PRO A 110 4.47 20.18 -13.61
C PRO A 110 4.75 18.72 -13.95
N TRP A 111 5.49 18.00 -13.10
CA TRP A 111 5.71 16.56 -13.18
C TRP A 111 4.68 15.76 -12.37
N ASN A 112 3.85 16.42 -11.56
CA ASN A 112 2.70 15.82 -10.91
C ASN A 112 1.47 15.99 -11.83
N LEU A 113 1.06 14.88 -12.42
CA LEU A 113 -0.04 14.80 -13.38
C LEU A 113 -1.39 14.56 -12.71
N SER A 114 -1.40 14.13 -11.46
CA SER A 114 -2.62 13.92 -10.68
C SER A 114 -2.35 14.13 -9.20
N SER A 115 -3.41 14.06 -8.38
CA SER A 115 -3.26 14.08 -6.93
C SER A 115 -2.87 12.72 -6.36
N GLY A 116 -3.03 11.59 -7.05
CA GLY A 116 -2.77 10.26 -6.47
C GLY A 116 -1.51 9.58 -7.03
N MET A 117 -1.25 8.35 -6.57
CA MET A 117 -0.03 7.60 -6.90
C MET A 117 0.18 7.42 -8.41
N TYR A 118 -0.89 7.27 -9.18
CA TYR A 118 -0.81 7.28 -10.64
C TYR A 118 -0.80 8.73 -11.15
N GLY A 119 0.40 9.27 -11.30
CA GLY A 119 0.65 10.62 -11.81
C GLY A 119 1.35 11.56 -10.83
N LYS A 120 1.34 11.28 -9.52
CA LYS A 120 2.14 12.01 -8.55
C LYS A 120 3.53 11.37 -8.41
N SER A 121 4.58 12.20 -8.42
CA SER A 121 5.93 11.76 -8.13
C SER A 121 6.35 12.18 -6.72
N SER A 122 7.06 11.29 -6.02
CA SER A 122 7.64 11.55 -4.70
C SER A 122 9.11 11.16 -4.68
N PRO A 123 10.02 12.06 -4.27
CA PRO A 123 11.43 11.71 -4.05
C PRO A 123 11.62 10.77 -2.86
N ALA A 124 10.61 10.59 -2.00
CA ALA A 124 10.62 9.59 -0.94
C ALA A 124 10.02 8.25 -1.40
N SER A 125 10.58 7.70 -2.47
CA SER A 125 10.21 6.39 -3.01
C SER A 125 11.43 5.68 -3.59
N ILE A 126 11.45 4.36 -3.55
CA ILE A 126 12.60 3.53 -3.97
C ILE A 126 12.88 3.65 -5.47
N ASP A 127 11.85 3.87 -6.28
CA ASP A 127 12.00 3.91 -7.74
C ASP A 127 12.05 5.34 -8.30
N PHE A 128 11.78 6.35 -7.44
CA PHE A 128 11.55 7.75 -7.78
C PHE A 128 10.81 7.93 -9.11
N SER A 129 9.70 7.23 -9.26
CA SER A 129 8.94 7.21 -10.52
C SER A 129 8.30 8.55 -10.88
N GLN A 130 8.50 8.96 -12.13
CA GLN A 130 7.74 10.01 -12.79
C GLN A 130 6.97 9.41 -13.96
N LEU A 131 5.65 9.53 -13.89
CA LEU A 131 4.79 9.14 -15.00
C LEU A 131 4.99 10.12 -16.16
N ALA A 132 5.28 9.60 -17.35
CA ALA A 132 5.47 10.39 -18.55
C ALA A 132 4.21 11.20 -18.87
N LYS A 133 4.39 12.42 -19.40
CA LYS A 133 3.27 13.24 -19.86
C LYS A 133 2.46 12.52 -20.93
N LYS A 134 1.20 12.90 -21.08
CA LYS A 134 0.39 12.44 -22.21
C LYS A 134 1.01 12.87 -23.52
N VAL A 135 1.51 14.11 -23.62
CA VAL A 135 2.21 14.61 -24.82
C VAL A 135 3.62 15.09 -24.44
N ASN A 136 4.64 14.38 -24.92
CA ASN A 136 6.05 14.71 -24.70
C ASN A 136 6.63 15.43 -25.93
N ARG A 137 7.67 16.26 -25.73
CA ARG A 137 8.31 16.98 -26.85
C ARG A 137 9.45 16.17 -27.47
N ASN A 138 10.15 15.41 -26.63
CA ASN A 138 11.26 14.55 -27.04
C ASN A 138 11.28 13.29 -26.17
N PRO A 139 11.95 12.22 -26.62
CA PRO A 139 12.13 11.00 -25.83
C PRO A 139 12.80 11.21 -24.46
N SER A 140 13.68 12.20 -24.33
CA SER A 140 14.38 12.51 -23.07
C SER A 140 13.50 13.12 -21.98
N ASP A 141 12.28 13.56 -22.32
CA ASP A 141 11.27 14.01 -21.36
C ASP A 141 10.57 12.83 -20.66
N ILE A 142 10.71 11.61 -21.19
CA ILE A 142 9.97 10.42 -20.78
C ILE A 142 10.78 9.67 -19.71
N ASP A 143 10.27 9.65 -18.47
CA ASP A 143 10.74 8.71 -17.45
C ASP A 143 10.00 7.36 -17.59
N LYS A 144 8.75 7.23 -17.15
CA LYS A 144 8.05 5.94 -17.18
C LYS A 144 6.70 6.02 -17.89
N SER A 145 6.48 5.13 -18.85
CA SER A 145 5.21 5.00 -19.56
C SER A 145 4.08 4.49 -18.64
N ALA A 146 2.82 4.67 -19.03
CA ALA A 146 1.70 4.05 -18.34
C ALA A 146 1.83 2.52 -18.30
N PHE A 147 2.36 1.91 -19.36
CA PHE A 147 2.64 0.48 -19.42
C PHE A 147 3.62 0.05 -18.32
N PHE A 148 4.68 0.82 -18.08
CA PHE A 148 5.61 0.57 -16.97
C PHE A 148 4.90 0.56 -15.62
N PHE A 149 3.98 1.51 -15.37
CA PHE A 149 3.23 1.56 -14.11
C PHE A 149 2.34 0.35 -13.92
N VAL A 150 1.64 -0.12 -14.96
CA VAL A 150 0.86 -1.36 -14.88
C VAL A 150 1.77 -2.57 -14.64
N GLN A 151 2.93 -2.62 -15.30
CA GLN A 151 3.89 -3.71 -15.15
C GLN A 151 4.52 -3.79 -13.74
N ASN A 152 4.87 -2.65 -13.14
CA ASN A 152 5.69 -2.60 -11.93
C ASN A 152 4.94 -2.18 -10.66
N CYS A 153 3.90 -1.35 -10.78
CA CYS A 153 3.02 -0.99 -9.66
C CYS A 153 1.79 -1.91 -9.60
N GLY A 154 1.38 -2.49 -10.73
CA GLY A 154 0.28 -3.45 -10.81
C GLY A 154 0.36 -4.61 -9.81
N PRO A 155 1.53 -5.19 -9.46
CA PRO A 155 1.64 -6.20 -8.40
C PRO A 155 1.01 -5.81 -7.06
N CYS A 156 0.99 -4.52 -6.72
CA CYS A 156 0.41 -4.00 -5.47
C CYS A 156 -1.00 -3.41 -5.65
N HIS A 157 -1.52 -3.36 -6.88
CA HIS A 157 -2.81 -2.74 -7.19
C HIS A 157 -3.76 -3.75 -7.86
N PRO A 158 -5.08 -3.66 -7.60
CA PRO A 158 -6.04 -4.65 -8.07
C PRO A 158 -6.25 -4.66 -9.59
N GLY A 159 -5.68 -3.72 -10.34
CA GLY A 159 -6.05 -3.48 -11.74
C GLY A 159 -7.24 -2.54 -11.81
N GLY A 160 -7.98 -2.56 -12.92
CA GLY A 160 -9.03 -1.58 -13.17
C GLY A 160 -8.45 -0.21 -13.53
N GLY A 161 -9.30 0.79 -13.75
CA GLY A 161 -8.90 2.20 -13.87
C GLY A 161 -7.67 2.42 -14.77
N PHE A 162 -6.54 2.80 -14.15
CA PHE A 162 -5.28 3.08 -14.86
C PHE A 162 -4.64 1.85 -15.54
N GLY A 163 -5.07 0.64 -15.20
CA GLY A 163 -4.68 -0.63 -15.81
C GLY A 163 -5.49 -1.04 -17.04
N GLU A 164 -6.64 -0.39 -17.26
CA GLU A 164 -7.54 -0.68 -18.38
C GLU A 164 -7.64 0.46 -19.39
N TYR A 165 -7.60 1.70 -18.90
CA TYR A 165 -7.95 2.89 -19.67
C TYR A 165 -6.83 3.92 -19.69
N ASP A 166 -6.62 4.52 -20.85
CA ASP A 166 -5.72 5.64 -21.05
C ASP A 166 -6.24 6.94 -20.42
N ARG A 167 -5.47 8.02 -20.50
CA ARG A 167 -5.83 9.30 -19.87
C ARG A 167 -6.99 10.03 -20.54
N PHE A 168 -7.46 9.58 -21.71
CA PHE A 168 -8.67 10.08 -22.35
C PHE A 168 -9.88 9.18 -22.10
N GLY A 169 -9.73 8.09 -21.35
CA GLY A 169 -10.81 7.17 -21.04
C GLY A 169 -11.03 6.09 -22.10
N ASN A 170 -10.17 6.00 -23.12
CA ASN A 170 -10.23 4.91 -24.09
C ASN A 170 -9.54 3.68 -23.51
N PRO A 171 -9.99 2.47 -23.84
CA PRO A 171 -9.23 1.27 -23.50
C PRO A 171 -7.85 1.34 -24.17
N TYR A 172 -6.79 0.92 -23.47
CA TYR A 172 -5.45 0.91 -24.08
C TYR A 172 -5.42 0.08 -25.37
N TYR A 173 -6.08 -1.08 -25.35
CA TYR A 173 -6.31 -1.91 -26.52
C TYR A 173 -7.69 -2.58 -26.40
N ASP A 174 -8.47 -2.52 -27.47
CA ASP A 174 -9.76 -3.18 -27.55
C ASP A 174 -9.64 -4.45 -28.39
N GLU A 175 -9.82 -5.61 -27.75
CA GLU A 175 -9.63 -6.89 -28.42
C GLU A 175 -10.69 -7.20 -29.49
N MET A 176 -11.88 -6.59 -29.45
CA MET A 176 -12.95 -6.84 -30.41
C MET A 176 -12.73 -6.05 -31.70
N THR A 177 -12.41 -4.78 -31.56
CA THR A 177 -12.16 -3.85 -32.68
C THR A 177 -10.73 -3.90 -33.19
N LYS A 178 -9.81 -4.52 -32.42
CA LYS A 178 -8.36 -4.58 -32.67
C LYS A 178 -7.71 -3.19 -32.77
N LYS A 179 -8.28 -2.20 -32.09
CA LYS A 179 -7.81 -0.82 -32.09
C LYS A 179 -7.22 -0.42 -30.74
N PHE A 180 -6.20 0.43 -30.78
CA PHE A 180 -5.68 1.13 -29.62
C PHE A 180 -6.47 2.39 -29.31
N GLY A 181 -6.46 2.82 -28.05
CA GLY A 181 -7.12 4.08 -27.66
C GLY A 181 -6.53 5.32 -28.35
N TYR A 182 -5.23 5.34 -28.67
CA TYR A 182 -4.64 6.45 -29.42
C TYR A 182 -5.18 6.54 -30.86
N GLU A 183 -5.53 5.41 -31.49
CA GLU A 183 -6.08 5.42 -32.86
C GLU A 183 -7.48 6.04 -32.87
N VAL A 184 -8.26 5.75 -31.83
CA VAL A 184 -9.59 6.37 -31.63
C VAL A 184 -9.46 7.88 -31.37
N ALA A 185 -8.43 8.29 -30.63
CA ALA A 185 -8.15 9.69 -30.34
C ALA A 185 -7.42 10.45 -31.46
N GLY A 186 -6.99 9.79 -32.55
CA GLY A 186 -6.21 10.38 -33.63
C GLY A 186 -4.77 10.76 -33.25
N GLY A 187 -4.21 10.15 -32.20
CA GLY A 187 -2.87 10.40 -31.69
C GLY A 187 -1.76 9.60 -32.39
N GLN A 188 -0.50 9.87 -32.01
CA GLN A 188 0.67 9.11 -32.42
C GLN A 188 1.35 8.50 -31.20
N PRO A 189 1.71 7.21 -31.19
CA PRO A 189 2.09 6.50 -29.97
C PRO A 189 3.48 6.88 -29.45
N VAL A 190 4.40 7.30 -30.31
CA VAL A 190 5.84 7.40 -29.99
C VAL A 190 6.13 8.36 -28.83
N LEU A 191 5.49 9.53 -28.80
CA LEU A 191 5.64 10.54 -27.74
C LEU A 191 4.44 10.61 -26.79
N ASP A 192 3.53 9.65 -26.91
CA ASP A 192 2.37 9.52 -26.04
C ASP A 192 2.75 8.70 -24.79
N GLY A 193 2.72 9.29 -23.60
CA GLY A 193 3.13 8.59 -22.38
C GLY A 193 2.31 7.33 -22.04
N ASP A 194 1.14 7.14 -22.65
CA ASP A 194 0.32 5.93 -22.50
C ASP A 194 0.77 4.77 -23.40
N TYR A 195 1.39 5.08 -24.55
CA TYR A 195 1.67 4.13 -25.64
C TYR A 195 3.12 4.14 -26.12
N THR A 196 3.96 5.00 -25.54
CA THR A 196 5.34 5.20 -25.96
C THR A 196 6.18 3.94 -25.78
N VAL A 197 7.09 3.73 -26.73
CA VAL A 197 8.12 2.70 -26.65
C VAL A 197 9.28 3.08 -25.74
N PHE A 198 9.40 4.38 -25.38
CA PHE A 198 10.45 4.90 -24.53
C PHE A 198 10.08 4.76 -23.06
N THR A 199 11.00 4.25 -22.25
CA THR A 199 10.86 4.22 -20.80
C THR A 199 12.25 4.10 -20.19
N MET A 200 12.54 4.94 -19.19
CA MET A 200 13.79 4.98 -18.44
C MET A 200 15.04 5.10 -19.31
N GLY A 201 14.96 5.87 -20.39
CA GLY A 201 16.06 6.03 -21.36
C GLY A 201 16.23 4.86 -22.33
N ASP A 202 15.42 3.80 -22.22
CA ASP A 202 15.40 2.67 -23.15
C ASP A 202 14.34 2.91 -24.25
N GLY A 203 14.77 3.04 -25.50
CA GLY A 203 13.91 3.17 -26.67
C GLY A 203 13.30 1.86 -27.18
N GLY A 204 13.72 0.72 -26.61
CA GLY A 204 13.20 -0.61 -26.92
C GLY A 204 12.27 -1.18 -25.86
N TYR A 205 11.94 -0.41 -24.81
CA TYR A 205 11.15 -0.93 -23.69
C TYR A 205 9.77 -1.46 -24.14
N GLY A 206 9.07 -0.66 -24.95
CA GLY A 206 7.79 -1.00 -25.59
C GLY A 206 6.57 -0.95 -24.66
N ALA A 207 5.39 -0.81 -25.27
CA ALA A 207 4.09 -0.88 -24.60
C ALA A 207 3.12 -1.82 -25.36
N PRO A 208 3.40 -3.14 -25.42
CA PRO A 208 2.65 -4.10 -26.25
C PRO A 208 1.29 -4.48 -25.64
N TRP A 209 0.39 -3.49 -25.47
CA TRP A 209 -0.94 -3.68 -24.90
C TRP A 209 -1.77 -4.76 -25.61
N GLU A 210 -1.57 -4.93 -26.92
CA GLU A 210 -2.23 -5.94 -27.75
C GLU A 210 -1.83 -7.39 -27.40
N LYS A 211 -0.62 -7.58 -26.87
CA LYS A 211 -0.12 -8.89 -26.43
C LYS A 211 -0.40 -9.13 -24.95
N SER A 212 -0.14 -8.11 -24.14
CA SER A 212 -0.29 -8.18 -22.68
C SER A 212 -1.74 -8.27 -22.23
N GLY A 213 -2.66 -7.70 -23.03
CA GLY A 213 -4.02 -7.40 -22.60
C GLY A 213 -4.07 -6.25 -21.59
N ARG A 214 -5.27 -5.97 -21.10
CA ARG A 214 -5.50 -4.96 -20.04
C ARG A 214 -5.49 -5.64 -18.67
N SER A 215 -5.12 -4.89 -17.64
CA SER A 215 -5.20 -5.34 -16.25
C SER A 215 -6.58 -4.97 -15.69
N GLU A 216 -7.56 -5.86 -15.87
CA GLU A 216 -8.89 -5.72 -15.28
C GLU A 216 -8.83 -5.73 -13.74
N ALA A 217 -9.87 -5.17 -13.11
CA ALA A 217 -10.02 -5.15 -11.66
C ALA A 217 -10.22 -6.56 -11.11
N ASP A 218 -9.17 -7.09 -10.50
CA ASP A 218 -9.15 -8.38 -9.86
C ASP A 218 -9.90 -8.34 -8.53
N CYS A 219 -11.17 -8.71 -8.55
CA CYS A 219 -12.02 -8.76 -7.37
C CYS A 219 -11.51 -9.78 -6.34
N LEU A 220 -10.90 -10.89 -6.79
CA LEU A 220 -10.45 -11.96 -5.91
C LEU A 220 -9.20 -11.56 -5.12
N LEU A 221 -8.42 -10.57 -5.59
CA LEU A 221 -7.30 -10.03 -4.83
C LEU A 221 -7.71 -9.55 -3.42
N CYS A 222 -8.92 -9.04 -3.25
CA CYS A 222 -9.47 -8.63 -1.95
C CYS A 222 -10.43 -9.67 -1.34
N HIS A 223 -11.13 -10.42 -2.18
CA HIS A 223 -12.25 -11.27 -1.76
C HIS A 223 -11.92 -12.77 -1.71
N LEU A 224 -10.70 -13.20 -2.01
CA LEU A 224 -10.27 -14.59 -1.91
C LEU A 224 -9.18 -14.74 -0.85
N LYS A 225 -9.38 -15.69 0.08
CA LYS A 225 -8.35 -16.06 1.06
C LYS A 225 -7.23 -16.86 0.37
N GLY A 226 -5.98 -16.64 0.76
CA GLY A 226 -4.84 -17.39 0.19
C GLY A 226 -4.52 -17.08 -1.27
N TYR A 227 -5.01 -15.94 -1.78
CA TYR A 227 -4.73 -15.43 -3.11
C TYR A 227 -3.21 -15.37 -3.40
N GLN A 228 -2.78 -15.69 -4.62
CA GLN A 228 -1.38 -15.87 -4.98
C GLN A 228 -0.73 -14.57 -5.46
N TRP A 229 -0.55 -13.59 -4.57
CA TRP A 229 -0.04 -12.26 -4.95
C TRP A 229 1.36 -12.28 -5.58
N ARG A 230 2.25 -13.16 -5.10
CA ARG A 230 3.63 -13.25 -5.62
C ARG A 230 3.63 -13.68 -7.09
N ASP A 231 2.88 -14.73 -7.40
CA ASP A 231 2.78 -15.27 -8.75
C ASP A 231 2.05 -14.30 -9.68
N ARG A 232 0.94 -13.70 -9.21
CA ARG A 232 0.23 -12.65 -9.94
C ARG A 232 1.14 -11.45 -10.22
N GLY A 233 1.94 -11.04 -9.23
CA GLY A 233 2.93 -9.98 -9.40
C GLY A 233 4.02 -10.34 -10.41
N ALA A 234 4.46 -11.59 -10.45
CA ALA A 234 5.40 -12.09 -11.45
C ALA A 234 4.80 -12.11 -12.86
N ALA A 235 3.52 -12.49 -13.00
CA ALA A 235 2.77 -12.42 -14.25
C ALA A 235 2.67 -10.98 -14.78
N LEU A 236 2.31 -10.02 -13.91
CA LEU A 236 2.25 -8.61 -14.30
C LEU A 236 3.63 -8.08 -14.71
N ARG A 237 4.68 -8.34 -13.93
CA ARG A 237 6.05 -7.98 -14.35
C ARG A 237 6.48 -8.68 -15.63
N GLY A 238 5.93 -9.87 -15.91
CA GLY A 238 6.07 -10.65 -17.13
C GLY A 238 5.31 -10.10 -18.34
N ARG A 239 4.49 -9.05 -18.15
CA ARG A 239 3.59 -8.45 -19.15
C ARG A 239 2.37 -9.33 -19.48
N PHE A 240 1.98 -10.25 -18.61
CA PHE A 240 0.77 -11.07 -18.73
C PHE A 240 -0.40 -10.42 -17.97
N PHE A 241 -0.84 -9.24 -18.40
CA PHE A 241 -1.79 -8.42 -17.64
C PHE A 241 -3.17 -9.07 -17.54
N LYS A 242 -3.70 -9.58 -18.66
CA LYS A 242 -5.01 -10.22 -18.68
C LYS A 242 -5.05 -11.56 -17.93
N ASP A 243 -3.91 -12.24 -17.81
CA ASP A 243 -3.81 -13.53 -17.11
C ASP A 243 -3.63 -13.36 -15.60
N GLY A 244 -3.21 -12.17 -15.15
CA GLY A 244 -2.97 -11.83 -13.75
C GLY A 244 -4.06 -12.34 -12.80
N PRO A 245 -5.36 -12.07 -13.05
CA PRO A 245 -6.42 -12.54 -12.19
C PRO A 245 -6.52 -14.06 -12.06
N ALA A 246 -6.31 -14.81 -13.15
CA ALA A 246 -6.31 -16.27 -13.13
C ALA A 246 -5.11 -16.83 -12.34
N VAL A 247 -3.93 -16.22 -12.54
CA VAL A 247 -2.71 -16.56 -11.78
C VAL A 247 -2.93 -16.33 -10.28
N GLY A 248 -3.47 -15.17 -9.91
CA GLY A 248 -3.75 -14.83 -8.51
C GLY A 248 -4.78 -15.73 -7.85
N ALA A 249 -5.79 -16.18 -8.61
CA ALA A 249 -6.76 -17.18 -8.14
C ALA A 249 -6.19 -18.60 -8.03
N GLY A 250 -4.94 -18.83 -8.48
CA GLY A 250 -4.28 -20.14 -8.47
C GLY A 250 -4.65 -21.05 -9.65
N TRP A 251 -5.32 -20.52 -10.68
CA TRP A 251 -5.71 -21.27 -11.88
C TRP A 251 -4.69 -21.16 -13.02
N ALA A 252 -3.42 -21.00 -12.69
CA ALA A 252 -2.36 -20.99 -13.70
C ALA A 252 -1.04 -21.47 -13.13
N THR A 253 -0.23 -22.13 -13.95
CA THR A 253 1.18 -22.37 -13.67
C THR A 253 2.01 -21.28 -14.33
N ILE A 254 3.04 -20.78 -13.63
CA ILE A 254 3.97 -19.79 -14.17
C ILE A 254 5.37 -20.38 -14.28
N ARG A 255 6.07 -20.07 -15.38
CA ARG A 255 7.51 -20.26 -15.50
C ARG A 255 8.16 -18.89 -15.36
N SER A 256 9.07 -18.75 -14.40
CA SER A 256 9.72 -17.47 -14.11
C SER A 256 11.23 -17.62 -14.12
N ALA A 257 11.93 -16.61 -14.62
CA ALA A 257 13.32 -16.42 -14.30
C ALA A 257 13.41 -15.83 -12.88
N SER A 258 14.09 -16.53 -11.98
CA SER A 258 14.43 -15.99 -10.66
C SER A 258 15.87 -15.50 -10.68
N ASN A 259 16.07 -14.24 -10.33
CA ASN A 259 17.37 -13.72 -9.94
C ASN A 259 17.24 -13.25 -8.48
N GLU A 260 18.15 -13.64 -7.59
CA GLU A 260 17.99 -13.37 -6.15
C GLU A 260 17.89 -11.86 -5.83
N SER A 261 18.40 -11.01 -6.72
CA SER A 261 18.43 -9.55 -6.57
C SER A 261 17.25 -8.82 -7.21
N GLU A 262 16.38 -9.48 -7.99
CA GLU A 262 15.28 -8.83 -8.70
C GLU A 262 13.92 -9.48 -8.44
N PRO A 263 12.82 -8.70 -8.43
CA PRO A 263 11.48 -9.26 -8.34
C PRO A 263 11.21 -10.24 -9.50
N SER A 264 10.76 -11.45 -9.18
CA SER A 264 10.51 -12.50 -10.18
C SER A 264 9.59 -12.01 -11.30
N LYS A 265 9.93 -12.40 -12.53
CA LYS A 265 9.21 -12.07 -13.76
C LYS A 265 8.84 -13.36 -14.48
N ALA A 266 7.55 -13.51 -14.80
CA ALA A 266 7.08 -14.65 -15.58
C ALA A 266 7.56 -14.54 -17.03
N GLU A 267 8.03 -15.65 -17.58
CA GLU A 267 8.32 -15.84 -19.01
C GLU A 267 7.14 -16.50 -19.73
N GLU A 268 6.33 -17.26 -18.98
CA GLU A 268 5.21 -18.03 -19.51
C GLU A 268 4.14 -18.21 -18.43
N VAL A 269 2.88 -18.13 -18.86
CA VAL A 269 1.70 -18.41 -18.04
C VAL A 269 0.84 -19.43 -18.78
N LYS A 270 0.46 -20.51 -18.09
CA LYS A 270 -0.45 -21.53 -18.61
C LYS A 270 -1.65 -21.67 -17.69
N ILE A 271 -2.83 -21.41 -18.23
CA ILE A 271 -4.11 -21.49 -17.51
C ILE A 271 -4.49 -22.97 -17.27
N ASP A 272 -4.90 -23.28 -16.04
CA ASP A 272 -5.36 -24.59 -15.61
C ASP A 272 -6.40 -24.45 -14.49
N TYR A 273 -7.69 -24.47 -14.86
CA TYR A 273 -8.81 -24.45 -13.91
C TYR A 273 -9.05 -25.81 -13.23
N GLY A 274 -8.26 -26.84 -13.55
CA GLY A 274 -8.25 -28.10 -12.82
C GLY A 274 -7.66 -27.99 -11.42
N ARG A 275 -6.81 -26.98 -11.20
CA ARG A 275 -6.17 -26.66 -9.92
C ARG A 275 -7.19 -26.16 -8.90
N LYS A 276 -7.08 -26.66 -7.67
CA LYS A 276 -8.04 -26.36 -6.59
C LYS A 276 -7.37 -25.95 -5.28
N GLU A 277 -6.05 -25.79 -5.28
CA GLU A 277 -5.27 -25.48 -4.07
C GLU A 277 -5.66 -24.12 -3.46
N VAL A 278 -6.12 -23.18 -4.29
CA VAL A 278 -6.44 -21.81 -3.89
C VAL A 278 -7.93 -21.54 -4.11
N ALA A 279 -8.36 -21.40 -5.37
CA ALA A 279 -9.77 -21.33 -5.73
C ALA A 279 -10.24 -22.62 -6.40
N ASP A 280 -11.43 -23.10 -6.02
CA ASP A 280 -12.12 -24.18 -6.73
C ASP A 280 -13.00 -23.56 -7.82
N PHE A 281 -12.66 -23.77 -9.08
CA PHE A 281 -13.40 -23.26 -10.23
C PHE A 281 -14.92 -23.51 -10.17
N GLU A 282 -15.32 -24.71 -9.74
CA GLU A 282 -16.73 -25.12 -9.69
C GLU A 282 -17.45 -24.56 -8.44
N ASN A 283 -16.69 -24.30 -7.37
CA ASN A 283 -17.20 -23.92 -6.05
C ASN A 283 -16.74 -22.54 -5.57
N LEU A 284 -16.27 -21.68 -6.47
CA LEU A 284 -15.72 -20.36 -6.12
C LEU A 284 -16.67 -19.54 -5.24
N HIS A 285 -17.97 -19.64 -5.50
CA HIS A 285 -19.02 -18.95 -4.72
C HIS A 285 -18.98 -19.26 -3.21
N LEU A 286 -18.44 -20.41 -2.79
CA LEU A 286 -18.27 -20.76 -1.39
C LEU A 286 -17.01 -20.11 -0.77
N GLN A 287 -16.10 -19.60 -1.60
CA GLN A 287 -14.79 -19.06 -1.20
C GLN A 287 -14.71 -17.53 -1.27
N ILE A 288 -15.66 -16.87 -1.95
CA ILE A 288 -15.74 -15.41 -2.03
C ILE A 288 -16.12 -14.84 -0.64
N LEU A 289 -15.18 -14.11 -0.05
CA LEU A 289 -15.32 -13.50 1.26
C LEU A 289 -16.03 -12.15 1.17
N ARG A 290 -17.08 -11.94 1.96
CA ARG A 290 -17.73 -10.63 2.07
C ARG A 290 -16.81 -9.56 2.70
N ARG A 291 -16.00 -9.95 3.69
CA ARG A 291 -15.05 -9.05 4.36
C ARG A 291 -13.64 -9.51 4.00
N PRO A 292 -12.82 -8.65 3.37
CA PRO A 292 -11.42 -8.96 3.08
C PRO A 292 -10.65 -9.32 4.35
N PRO A 293 -9.83 -10.38 4.33
CA PRO A 293 -8.92 -10.68 5.43
C PRO A 293 -7.71 -9.73 5.38
N ASP A 294 -7.07 -9.51 6.53
CA ASP A 294 -5.94 -8.56 6.65
C ASP A 294 -4.77 -8.92 5.76
N GLU A 295 -4.51 -10.21 5.54
CA GLU A 295 -3.43 -10.67 4.67
C GLU A 295 -3.52 -10.08 3.25
N ASN A 296 -4.75 -9.87 2.74
CA ASN A 296 -4.97 -9.29 1.41
C ASN A 296 -4.59 -7.80 1.36
N CYS A 297 -4.84 -7.06 2.44
CA CYS A 297 -4.42 -5.66 2.56
C CYS A 297 -2.92 -5.57 2.85
N TRP A 298 -2.46 -6.38 3.79
CA TRP A 298 -1.11 -6.34 4.35
C TRP A 298 -0.06 -6.83 3.34
N PHE A 299 -0.41 -7.65 2.35
CA PHE A 299 0.52 -7.98 1.27
C PHE A 299 1.11 -6.74 0.60
N CYS A 300 0.27 -5.76 0.27
CA CYS A 300 0.69 -4.52 -0.38
C CYS A 300 1.11 -3.45 0.63
N HIS A 301 0.46 -3.39 1.80
CA HIS A 301 0.69 -2.34 2.79
C HIS A 301 1.85 -2.60 3.75
N ALA A 302 2.25 -3.85 4.00
CA ALA A 302 3.30 -4.17 4.98
C ALA A 302 4.63 -3.48 4.68
N ALA A 303 5.09 -3.58 3.44
CA ALA A 303 6.36 -3.00 3.01
C ALA A 303 6.36 -1.46 3.09
N PRO A 304 5.42 -0.72 2.48
CA PRO A 304 5.40 0.74 2.56
C PRO A 304 5.13 1.26 3.97
N ASP A 305 4.19 0.67 4.73
CA ASP A 305 3.90 1.10 6.10
C ASP A 305 5.11 0.86 7.01
N GLY A 306 5.74 -0.30 6.90
CA GLY A 306 6.96 -0.65 7.64
C GLY A 306 8.12 0.28 7.30
N ARG A 307 8.44 0.43 6.01
CA ARG A 307 9.50 1.34 5.55
C ARG A 307 9.24 2.78 5.94
N ARG A 308 8.02 3.29 5.84
CA ARG A 308 7.76 4.72 6.07
C ARG A 308 7.57 5.08 7.54
N THR A 309 7.08 4.16 8.35
CA THR A 309 6.65 4.50 9.73
C THR A 309 7.10 3.49 10.78
N GLY A 310 7.77 2.40 10.41
CA GLY A 310 8.10 1.31 11.32
C GLY A 310 6.86 0.51 11.77
N ARG A 311 5.69 0.75 11.13
CA ARG A 311 4.44 0.13 11.55
C ARG A 311 4.47 -1.37 11.28
N GLN A 312 4.01 -2.12 12.28
CA GLN A 312 3.78 -3.56 12.21
C GLN A 312 2.30 -3.83 12.50
N TRP A 313 1.77 -4.93 11.96
CA TRP A 313 0.38 -5.35 12.15
C TRP A 313 0.33 -6.84 12.47
N SER A 314 0.48 -7.16 13.75
CA SER A 314 0.39 -8.52 14.28
C SER A 314 -0.18 -8.51 15.70
N PRO A 315 -0.65 -9.65 16.24
CA PRO A 315 -1.13 -9.74 17.61
C PRO A 315 -0.08 -9.36 18.67
N GLU A 316 1.21 -9.50 18.35
CA GLU A 316 2.32 -9.20 19.25
C GLU A 316 2.69 -7.72 19.26
N THR A 317 2.40 -7.00 18.16
CA THR A 317 2.86 -5.62 17.91
C THR A 317 1.74 -4.59 17.93
N ASP A 318 0.49 -5.00 17.68
CA ASP A 318 -0.68 -4.11 17.70
C ASP A 318 -1.81 -4.71 18.56
N ILE A 319 -2.17 -3.99 19.63
CA ILE A 319 -3.22 -4.41 20.57
C ILE A 319 -4.60 -4.55 19.91
N HIS A 320 -4.89 -3.82 18.83
CA HIS A 320 -6.16 -3.92 18.12
C HIS A 320 -6.21 -5.24 17.34
N ASN A 321 -5.14 -5.59 16.64
CA ASN A 321 -5.01 -6.88 15.98
C ASN A 321 -5.10 -8.03 17.00
N ALA A 322 -4.43 -7.90 18.15
CA ALA A 322 -4.50 -8.86 19.26
C ALA A 322 -5.91 -9.09 19.82
N ARG A 323 -6.83 -8.12 19.63
CA ARG A 323 -8.24 -8.21 20.04
C ARG A 323 -9.18 -8.59 18.88
N GLY A 324 -8.63 -9.01 17.75
CA GLY A 324 -9.37 -9.52 16.59
C GLY A 324 -9.98 -8.44 15.71
N LEU A 325 -9.47 -7.20 15.78
CA LEU A 325 -9.81 -6.18 14.77
C LEU A 325 -9.00 -6.45 13.50
N ASN A 326 -9.63 -6.16 12.37
CA ASN A 326 -9.04 -6.25 11.03
C ASN A 326 -8.95 -4.86 10.39
N CYS A 327 -8.23 -4.71 9.29
CA CYS A 327 -8.02 -3.45 8.58
C CYS A 327 -9.35 -2.73 8.32
N VAL A 328 -10.35 -3.48 7.81
CA VAL A 328 -11.68 -2.94 7.48
C VAL A 328 -12.57 -2.65 8.70
N SER A 329 -12.16 -3.02 9.91
CA SER A 329 -12.83 -2.62 11.16
C SER A 329 -12.66 -1.13 11.41
N CYS A 330 -11.50 -0.58 11.04
CA CYS A 330 -11.20 0.85 11.12
C CYS A 330 -11.45 1.56 9.78
N HIS A 331 -11.16 0.87 8.67
CA HIS A 331 -11.22 1.36 7.30
C HIS A 331 -12.38 0.72 6.51
N PRO A 332 -13.66 0.97 6.87
CA PRO A 332 -14.77 0.41 6.11
C PRO A 332 -14.78 0.97 4.69
N SER A 333 -15.37 0.21 3.77
CA SER A 333 -15.55 0.66 2.39
C SER A 333 -17.00 1.04 2.10
N ASP A 334 -17.21 1.97 1.16
CA ASP A 334 -18.53 2.25 0.57
C ASP A 334 -18.82 1.35 -0.65
N LYS A 335 -19.89 1.65 -1.39
CA LYS A 335 -20.33 0.84 -2.54
C LYS A 335 -19.41 1.03 -3.76
N GLU A 336 -18.81 2.20 -3.94
CA GLU A 336 -17.79 2.52 -4.94
C GLU A 336 -16.41 1.98 -4.59
N HIS A 337 -16.26 1.25 -3.48
CA HIS A 337 -14.97 0.77 -2.98
C HIS A 337 -13.96 1.88 -2.62
N HIS A 338 -14.47 3.05 -2.20
CA HIS A 338 -13.67 3.99 -1.43
C HIS A 338 -13.53 3.45 -0.02
N PHE A 339 -12.29 3.15 0.37
CA PHE A 339 -11.97 2.77 1.73
C PHE A 339 -11.79 4.03 2.55
N ALA A 340 -12.49 4.09 3.68
CA ALA A 340 -12.35 5.15 4.64
C ALA A 340 -10.91 5.19 5.15
N LYS A 341 -10.34 6.38 5.31
CA LYS A 341 -8.92 6.53 5.65
C LYS A 341 -8.68 7.61 6.70
N GLY A 342 -7.47 7.59 7.27
CA GLY A 342 -6.97 8.65 8.14
C GLY A 342 -6.54 9.87 7.33
N ASP A 343 -5.79 10.77 7.96
CA ASP A 343 -5.15 11.93 7.33
C ASP A 343 -3.67 11.63 7.13
N VAL A 344 -3.12 11.96 5.96
CA VAL A 344 -1.71 11.70 5.60
C VAL A 344 -1.02 13.03 5.29
N LEU A 345 0.19 13.23 5.84
CA LEU A 345 0.86 14.53 5.80
C LEU A 345 1.52 14.84 4.45
N GLU A 346 2.22 13.85 3.89
CA GLU A 346 3.11 14.06 2.74
C GLU A 346 2.47 13.67 1.41
N GLU A 347 1.49 12.78 1.45
CA GLU A 347 0.81 12.28 0.27
C GLU A 347 -0.57 12.91 0.10
N THR A 348 -1.12 12.77 -1.10
CA THR A 348 -2.49 13.17 -1.39
C THR A 348 -3.17 11.93 -1.93
N VAL A 349 -4.07 11.33 -1.15
CA VAL A 349 -4.57 9.97 -1.40
C VAL A 349 -6.09 10.01 -1.25
N ARG A 350 -6.75 10.83 -2.07
CA ARG A 350 -8.16 11.25 -1.87
C ARG A 350 -8.34 11.99 -0.55
N ASP A 351 -7.84 13.21 -0.51
CA ASP A 351 -7.91 14.08 0.67
C ASP A 351 -9.36 14.42 1.07
N ASP A 352 -10.30 14.32 0.13
CA ASP A 352 -11.74 14.39 0.40
C ASP A 352 -12.24 13.23 1.29
N LEU A 353 -11.47 12.15 1.42
CA LEU A 353 -11.72 11.03 2.34
C LEU A 353 -10.88 11.13 3.63
N ASP A 354 -10.16 12.22 3.87
CA ASP A 354 -9.41 12.42 5.11
C ASP A 354 -10.33 12.28 6.33
N ASN A 355 -9.86 11.53 7.34
CA ASN A 355 -10.55 11.34 8.62
C ASN A 355 -11.95 10.68 8.51
N THR A 356 -12.21 9.95 7.44
CA THR A 356 -13.45 9.17 7.27
C THR A 356 -13.40 7.81 7.99
N MET A 357 -12.19 7.30 8.27
CA MET A 357 -12.01 6.06 9.04
C MET A 357 -12.60 6.19 10.45
N HIS A 358 -12.88 5.06 11.10
CA HIS A 358 -13.28 5.08 12.50
C HIS A 358 -12.12 5.57 13.36
N SER A 359 -12.35 6.67 14.07
CA SER A 359 -11.38 7.28 14.96
C SER A 359 -11.27 6.51 16.28
N CYS A 360 -10.20 6.76 17.03
CA CYS A 360 -10.06 6.26 18.41
C CYS A 360 -11.28 6.65 19.26
N GLU A 361 -11.80 7.87 19.09
CA GLU A 361 -12.94 8.38 19.85
C GLU A 361 -14.25 7.65 19.52
N ASP A 362 -14.44 7.20 18.28
CA ASP A 362 -15.66 6.49 17.90
C ASP A 362 -15.83 5.19 18.70
N CYS A 363 -14.75 4.46 18.92
CA CYS A 363 -14.77 3.23 19.71
C CYS A 363 -14.62 3.48 21.21
N HIS A 364 -13.58 4.21 21.63
CA HIS A 364 -13.22 4.35 23.04
C HIS A 364 -14.09 5.35 23.82
N TYR A 365 -14.74 6.31 23.15
CA TYR A 365 -15.62 7.29 23.79
C TYR A 365 -17.08 7.14 23.39
N LYS A 366 -17.37 7.12 22.08
CA LYS A 366 -18.75 7.02 21.56
C LYS A 366 -19.31 5.61 21.61
N GLY A 367 -18.45 4.60 21.84
CA GLY A 367 -18.88 3.24 22.10
C GLY A 367 -19.33 2.47 20.87
N LYS A 368 -18.83 2.83 19.69
CA LYS A 368 -19.13 2.15 18.42
C LYS A 368 -18.76 0.68 18.46
N ASP A 369 -17.61 0.36 19.04
CA ASP A 369 -17.26 -1.01 19.43
C ASP A 369 -17.49 -1.19 20.94
N ARG A 370 -18.37 -2.11 21.30
CA ARG A 370 -18.69 -2.46 22.69
C ARG A 370 -17.54 -3.14 23.42
N LYS A 371 -16.59 -3.73 22.69
CA LYS A 371 -15.39 -4.38 23.25
C LYS A 371 -14.26 -3.39 23.52
N ALA A 372 -14.34 -2.17 22.98
CA ALA A 372 -13.31 -1.18 23.17
C ALA A 372 -13.26 -0.70 24.64
N PRO A 373 -12.07 -0.67 25.28
CA PRO A 373 -11.95 -0.20 26.64
C PRO A 373 -12.26 1.30 26.74
N ARG A 374 -13.06 1.69 27.73
CA ARG A 374 -13.38 3.09 28.03
C ARG A 374 -12.58 3.54 29.25
N HIS A 375 -11.33 3.91 29.02
CA HIS A 375 -10.44 4.33 30.10
C HIS A 375 -10.67 5.79 30.48
N LYS A 376 -10.59 6.10 31.78
CA LYS A 376 -10.56 7.48 32.27
C LYS A 376 -9.11 7.96 32.28
N HIS A 377 -8.78 8.91 31.41
CA HIS A 377 -7.45 9.49 31.38
C HIS A 377 -7.13 10.21 32.72
N PRO A 378 -5.89 10.10 33.23
CA PRO A 378 -5.48 10.81 34.44
C PRO A 378 -5.31 12.32 34.23
N PHE A 379 -5.22 12.77 32.98
CA PHE A 379 -5.05 14.16 32.59
C PHE A 379 -6.37 14.82 32.22
N SER A 380 -6.44 16.16 32.34
CA SER A 380 -7.60 16.94 31.92
C SER A 380 -8.00 16.62 30.48
N PRO A 381 -9.28 16.31 30.17
CA PRO A 381 -9.73 16.02 28.80
C PRO A 381 -9.44 17.13 27.77
N ARG A 382 -9.06 18.32 28.23
CA ARG A 382 -8.62 19.43 27.39
C ARG A 382 -7.42 19.09 26.51
N HIS A 383 -6.51 18.20 26.94
CA HIS A 383 -5.35 17.83 26.11
C HIS A 383 -5.79 17.18 24.79
N MET A 384 -6.85 16.37 24.80
CA MET A 384 -7.36 15.71 23.59
C MET A 384 -7.87 16.70 22.54
N LYS A 385 -8.15 17.96 22.92
CA LYS A 385 -8.43 19.03 21.94
C LYS A 385 -7.21 19.35 21.08
N ARG A 386 -5.99 19.20 21.62
CA ARG A 386 -4.73 19.62 21.01
C ARG A 386 -3.74 18.49 20.73
N ILE A 387 -3.85 17.33 21.37
CA ILE A 387 -2.92 16.21 21.24
C ILE A 387 -3.68 15.01 20.68
N ALA A 388 -3.18 14.41 19.59
CA ALA A 388 -3.78 13.21 19.04
C ALA A 388 -3.51 11.99 19.94
N CYS A 389 -4.42 11.01 19.93
CA CYS A 389 -4.31 9.83 20.79
C CYS A 389 -2.98 9.09 20.55
N GLN A 390 -2.56 9.02 19.30
CA GLN A 390 -1.34 8.36 18.84
C GLN A 390 -0.07 8.95 19.47
N THR A 391 -0.05 10.25 19.81
CA THR A 391 1.11 10.89 20.43
C THR A 391 1.46 10.27 21.80
N CYS A 392 0.46 9.79 22.54
CA CYS A 392 0.67 9.14 23.84
C CYS A 392 0.60 7.61 23.76
N HIS A 393 -0.23 7.07 22.87
CA HIS A 393 -0.48 5.63 22.76
C HIS A 393 0.45 4.91 21.77
N ILE A 394 1.25 5.65 21.01
CA ILE A 394 2.30 5.11 20.12
C ILE A 394 3.60 5.90 20.40
N PRO A 395 4.19 5.76 21.61
CA PRO A 395 5.31 6.61 22.04
C PRO A 395 6.64 6.29 21.34
N TYR A 396 6.78 5.08 20.79
CA TYR A 396 7.95 4.63 20.05
C TYR A 396 7.54 3.62 18.97
N GLN A 397 8.47 3.32 18.08
CA GLN A 397 8.40 2.23 17.12
C GLN A 397 9.51 1.23 17.42
N ALA A 398 9.27 -0.05 17.17
CA ALA A 398 10.22 -1.14 17.43
C ALA A 398 10.79 -1.77 16.15
N ALA A 399 10.37 -1.28 14.97
CA ALA A 399 10.90 -1.72 13.69
C ALA A 399 11.61 -0.58 12.96
N LEU A 400 12.61 -0.96 12.16
CA LEU A 400 13.33 -0.05 11.28
C LEU A 400 12.38 0.63 10.29
N ALA A 401 12.68 1.88 9.99
CA ALA A 401 12.03 2.65 8.94
C ALA A 401 13.09 3.37 8.09
N ASP A 402 12.78 3.64 6.83
CA ASP A 402 13.59 4.42 5.91
C ASP A 402 13.65 5.88 6.40
N LEU A 403 14.84 6.47 6.51
CA LEU A 403 15.01 7.85 6.96
C LEU A 403 15.58 8.75 5.86
N VAL A 404 16.54 8.24 5.10
CA VAL A 404 17.19 8.99 4.01
C VAL A 404 17.10 8.18 2.72
N TYR A 405 16.63 8.83 1.66
CA TYR A 405 16.65 8.33 0.29
C TYR A 405 17.70 9.12 -0.49
N ASP A 406 18.84 8.50 -0.77
CA ASP A 406 19.84 9.07 -1.66
C ASP A 406 19.66 8.54 -3.08
N HIS A 407 19.26 9.45 -3.97
CA HIS A 407 19.17 9.22 -5.41
C HIS A 407 20.33 9.82 -6.18
N ALA A 408 21.07 10.73 -5.56
CA ALA A 408 22.02 11.62 -6.20
C ALA A 408 23.35 10.94 -6.47
N SER A 409 23.82 10.10 -5.55
CA SER A 409 25.18 9.54 -5.60
C SER A 409 25.38 8.54 -6.74
N THR A 410 24.40 7.68 -6.99
CA THR A 410 24.52 6.61 -8.01
C THR A 410 23.45 6.65 -9.10
N GLY A 411 22.35 7.40 -8.92
CA GLY A 411 21.15 7.26 -9.75
C GLY A 411 20.38 5.96 -9.50
N SER A 412 20.86 5.11 -8.61
CA SER A 412 20.06 4.07 -7.94
C SER A 412 19.81 4.53 -6.51
N THR A 413 18.66 4.17 -5.96
CA THR A 413 18.28 4.64 -4.62
C THR A 413 19.00 3.86 -3.54
N VAL A 414 19.82 4.56 -2.75
CA VAL A 414 20.38 4.07 -1.49
C VAL A 414 19.46 4.52 -0.36
N VAL A 415 19.03 3.59 0.48
CA VAL A 415 18.12 3.86 1.59
C VAL A 415 18.85 3.64 2.90
N TYR A 416 18.84 4.66 3.75
CA TYR A 416 19.40 4.58 5.09
C TYR A 416 18.27 4.52 6.11
N ALA A 417 18.30 3.50 6.97
CA ALA A 417 17.29 3.26 7.99
C ALA A 417 17.44 4.18 9.22
N THR A 418 16.40 4.21 10.05
CA THR A 418 16.35 4.94 11.33
C THR A 418 17.50 4.58 12.25
N SER A 419 17.89 3.31 12.35
CA SER A 419 18.99 2.84 13.23
C SER A 419 20.35 3.47 12.94
N ARG A 420 20.54 4.04 11.75
CA ARG A 420 21.78 4.75 11.41
C ARG A 420 21.89 6.11 12.09
N PHE A 421 20.77 6.79 12.33
CA PHE A 421 20.75 8.19 12.76
C PHE A 421 19.97 8.44 14.04
N LEU A 422 19.13 7.50 14.45
CA LEU A 422 18.31 7.52 15.65
C LEU A 422 18.75 6.39 16.59
N SER A 423 18.60 6.61 17.88
CA SER A 423 18.92 5.65 18.93
C SER A 423 17.68 5.22 19.71
N SER A 424 17.89 4.22 20.58
CA SER A 424 16.92 3.76 21.56
C SER A 424 16.83 4.65 22.82
N ASP A 425 17.55 5.78 22.88
CA ASP A 425 17.43 6.77 23.94
C ASP A 425 16.46 7.90 23.52
N PRO A 426 15.35 8.12 24.25
CA PRO A 426 14.37 9.15 23.91
C PRO A 426 14.86 10.59 24.07
N LEU A 427 15.99 10.80 24.77
CA LEU A 427 16.55 12.12 25.05
C LEU A 427 17.79 12.43 24.21
N ASP A 428 18.51 11.41 23.74
CA ASP A 428 19.72 11.57 22.94
C ASP A 428 19.74 10.60 21.74
N PRO A 429 19.42 11.09 20.53
CA PRO A 429 19.33 10.25 19.32
C PRO A 429 20.67 9.62 18.89
N LYS A 430 21.80 9.98 19.51
CA LYS A 430 23.12 9.39 19.24
C LYS A 430 23.56 8.36 20.28
N LYS A 431 22.86 8.27 21.41
CA LYS A 431 23.24 7.41 22.53
C LYS A 431 22.45 6.11 22.50
N ALA A 432 23.11 5.00 22.16
CA ALA A 432 22.50 3.68 22.30
C ALA A 432 22.44 3.25 23.77
N ILE A 433 21.32 2.68 24.20
CA ILE A 433 21.17 2.12 25.54
C ILE A 433 21.51 0.61 25.50
N SER A 434 22.50 0.20 26.29
CA SER A 434 22.87 -1.21 26.41
C SER A 434 21.70 -2.07 26.91
N GLY A 435 21.47 -3.21 26.27
CA GLY A 435 20.37 -4.14 26.60
C GLY A 435 19.00 -3.74 26.07
N VAL A 436 18.89 -2.65 25.31
CA VAL A 436 17.67 -2.24 24.61
C VAL A 436 17.83 -2.55 23.12
N ASP A 437 16.74 -2.98 22.47
CA ASP A 437 16.74 -3.25 21.03
C ASP A 437 17.16 -1.98 20.25
N PRO A 438 18.24 -2.03 19.44
CA PRO A 438 18.71 -0.89 18.66
C PRO A 438 17.75 -0.44 17.55
N ASN A 439 16.72 -1.23 17.23
CA ASN A 439 15.68 -0.86 16.27
C ASN A 439 14.59 0.03 16.89
N ILE A 440 14.60 0.22 18.20
CA ILE A 440 13.66 1.13 18.88
C ILE A 440 14.04 2.57 18.56
N TRP A 441 13.05 3.36 18.12
CA TRP A 441 13.20 4.79 17.91
C TRP A 441 11.92 5.55 18.30
N TYR A 442 12.09 6.82 18.67
CA TYR A 442 11.01 7.68 19.17
C TYR A 442 10.60 8.70 18.10
N PRO A 443 9.32 8.75 17.70
CA PRO A 443 8.83 9.78 16.79
C PRO A 443 9.04 11.19 17.36
N ALA A 444 9.39 12.13 16.49
CA ALA A 444 9.27 13.54 16.81
C ALA A 444 7.78 13.93 16.88
N VAL A 445 7.50 15.12 17.40
CA VAL A 445 6.13 15.67 17.42
C VAL A 445 6.08 17.00 16.68
N ARG A 446 4.98 17.25 15.97
CA ARG A 446 4.72 18.54 15.34
C ARG A 446 3.26 18.92 15.45
N GLU A 447 2.99 20.22 15.35
CA GLU A 447 1.64 20.69 15.11
C GLU A 447 1.25 20.51 13.64
N TYR A 448 0.07 19.95 13.40
CA TYR A 448 -0.54 19.73 12.10
C TYR A 448 -2.07 19.85 12.22
N LYS A 449 -2.69 20.71 11.39
CA LYS A 449 -4.14 20.98 11.40
C LYS A 449 -4.71 21.20 12.82
N GLY A 450 -3.97 21.88 13.68
CA GLY A 450 -4.37 22.22 15.06
C GLY A 450 -4.17 21.11 16.11
N LYS A 451 -3.63 19.95 15.72
CA LYS A 451 -3.26 18.82 16.61
C LYS A 451 -1.76 18.62 16.67
N ILE A 452 -1.24 18.20 17.81
CA ILE A 452 0.10 17.65 18.00
C ILE A 452 0.02 16.17 17.66
N ILE A 453 0.82 15.73 16.70
CA ILE A 453 0.84 14.37 16.17
C ILE A 453 2.28 13.82 16.16
N PRO A 454 2.47 12.49 16.27
CA PRO A 454 3.78 11.89 16.07
C PRO A 454 4.17 11.94 14.58
N VAL A 455 5.43 12.21 14.30
CA VAL A 455 6.01 12.25 12.95
C VAL A 455 7.42 11.67 12.94
N LYS A 456 7.82 11.17 11.77
CA LYS A 456 9.20 10.76 11.50
C LYS A 456 9.79 11.72 10.47
N SER A 457 11.03 12.14 10.67
CA SER A 457 11.77 12.88 9.64
C SER A 457 11.98 12.02 8.39
N LEU A 458 12.08 12.67 7.25
CA LEU A 458 12.34 12.03 5.98
C LEU A 458 13.16 12.97 5.11
N ILE A 459 14.29 12.48 4.62
CA ILE A 459 15.21 13.26 3.77
C ILE A 459 15.31 12.54 2.43
N ALA A 460 15.16 13.29 1.34
CA ALA A 460 15.42 12.79 0.01
C ALA A 460 16.44 13.70 -0.68
N ILE A 461 17.51 13.10 -1.19
CA ILE A 461 18.62 13.78 -1.85
C ILE A 461 18.53 13.44 -3.33
N TYR A 462 18.39 14.45 -4.19
CA TYR A 462 18.21 14.26 -5.62
C TYR A 462 18.71 15.46 -6.43
N TRP A 463 19.02 15.20 -7.71
CA TRP A 463 19.35 16.24 -8.68
C TRP A 463 18.09 16.76 -9.38
N GLY A 464 18.09 18.05 -9.70
CA GLY A 464 16.97 18.66 -10.40
C GLY A 464 17.31 19.95 -11.12
N ASP A 465 16.50 20.30 -12.11
CA ASP A 465 16.54 21.58 -12.81
C ASP A 465 15.79 22.64 -12.01
N LEU A 466 16.49 23.72 -11.65
CA LEU A 466 15.85 24.85 -10.99
C LEU A 466 15.05 25.67 -12.00
N ASP A 467 13.72 25.72 -11.84
CA ASP A 467 12.90 26.67 -12.56
C ASP A 467 13.08 28.07 -11.96
N GLU A 468 13.73 28.96 -12.72
CA GLU A 468 14.05 30.32 -12.25
C GLU A 468 12.82 31.19 -11.93
N LYS A 469 11.65 30.88 -12.49
CA LYS A 469 10.43 31.66 -12.28
C LYS A 469 9.69 31.20 -11.03
N THR A 470 9.52 29.89 -10.87
CA THR A 470 8.77 29.29 -9.76
C THR A 470 9.65 28.99 -8.54
N LYS A 471 10.98 29.00 -8.71
CA LYS A 471 11.99 28.61 -7.71
C LYS A 471 11.80 27.17 -7.22
N VAL A 472 11.22 26.33 -8.06
CA VAL A 472 10.96 24.92 -7.80
C VAL A 472 12.03 24.09 -8.52
N VAL A 473 12.55 23.07 -7.83
CA VAL A 473 13.53 22.13 -8.39
C VAL A 473 12.79 20.95 -9.03
N ARG A 474 12.80 20.87 -10.35
CA ARG A 474 12.24 19.74 -11.12
C ARG A 474 13.18 18.55 -11.04
N PRO A 475 12.78 17.39 -10.49
CA PRO A 475 13.69 16.28 -10.37
C PRO A 475 14.08 15.71 -11.75
N ILE A 476 15.37 15.44 -11.92
CA ILE A 476 15.91 14.78 -13.10
C ILE A 476 15.63 13.27 -12.97
N PRO A 477 15.11 12.59 -14.02
CA PRO A 477 14.88 11.16 -13.99
C PRO A 477 16.13 10.36 -13.64
N LEU A 478 15.99 9.35 -12.78
CA LEU A 478 17.11 8.57 -12.26
C LEU A 478 17.96 7.89 -13.34
N TRP A 479 17.34 7.50 -14.46
CA TRP A 479 18.06 6.89 -15.57
C TRP A 479 19.10 7.82 -16.19
N LYS A 480 18.85 9.14 -16.19
CA LYS A 480 19.84 10.12 -16.65
C LYS A 480 21.05 10.11 -15.74
N ILE A 481 20.84 10.10 -14.42
CA ILE A 481 21.91 10.05 -13.41
C ILE A 481 22.73 8.77 -13.54
N ARG A 482 22.08 7.62 -13.76
CA ARG A 482 22.77 6.34 -13.96
C ARG A 482 23.69 6.36 -15.18
N ASN A 483 23.26 7.01 -16.25
CA ASN A 483 23.97 7.08 -17.53
C ASN A 483 25.03 8.18 -17.59
N LEU A 484 25.12 9.05 -16.58
CA LEU A 484 26.18 10.05 -16.51
C LEU A 484 27.55 9.39 -16.43
N LYS A 485 28.55 10.04 -17.03
CA LYS A 485 29.94 9.79 -16.68
C LYS A 485 30.20 10.35 -15.28
N LYS A 486 29.94 9.50 -14.27
CA LYS A 486 30.00 9.89 -12.85
C LYS A 486 31.42 10.25 -12.44
N PRO A 487 31.59 11.36 -11.71
CA PRO A 487 32.79 11.62 -10.93
C PRO A 487 33.08 10.49 -9.94
N VAL A 488 34.34 10.29 -9.58
CA VAL A 488 34.72 9.39 -8.49
C VAL A 488 34.29 10.04 -7.18
N LEU A 489 33.49 9.32 -6.40
CA LEU A 489 33.09 9.71 -5.05
C LEU A 489 34.03 9.11 -4.02
N LYS A 490 34.19 9.82 -2.91
CA LYS A 490 34.92 9.34 -1.74
C LYS A 490 33.95 9.05 -0.61
N ASP A 491 34.32 8.06 0.19
CA ASP A 491 33.71 7.84 1.49
C ASP A 491 34.42 8.78 2.49
N ASP A 492 33.87 9.99 2.63
CA ASP A 492 34.46 11.05 3.44
C ASP A 492 34.16 10.89 4.94
N ASP A 493 33.16 10.11 5.33
CA ASP A 493 32.77 9.88 6.73
C ASP A 493 33.13 8.48 7.28
N GLY A 494 33.67 7.61 6.42
CA GLY A 494 34.22 6.29 6.76
C GLY A 494 33.14 5.23 7.00
N ASP A 495 31.94 5.43 6.48
CA ASP A 495 30.79 4.55 6.70
C ASP A 495 30.69 3.38 5.69
N GLY A 496 31.59 3.34 4.70
CA GLY A 496 31.64 2.38 3.62
C GLY A 496 30.82 2.75 2.37
N ASN A 497 30.17 3.91 2.32
CA ASN A 497 29.31 4.35 1.22
C ASN A 497 29.82 5.69 0.63
N PRO A 498 30.46 5.68 -0.54
CA PRO A 498 30.83 6.94 -1.19
C PRO A 498 29.60 7.74 -1.62
N GLU A 499 29.43 8.96 -1.11
CA GLU A 499 28.29 9.83 -1.43
C GLU A 499 28.69 11.17 -2.01
N VAL A 500 27.76 11.84 -2.68
CA VAL A 500 27.96 13.24 -3.09
C VAL A 500 27.74 14.14 -1.87
N ASN A 501 28.80 14.40 -1.10
CA ASN A 501 28.70 15.20 0.12
C ASN A 501 29.78 16.30 0.23
N SER A 502 30.78 16.35 -0.67
CA SER A 502 31.74 17.44 -0.74
C SER A 502 31.43 18.51 -1.81
N PRO A 503 31.82 19.78 -1.62
CA PRO A 503 31.67 20.82 -2.66
C PRO A 503 32.36 20.49 -3.99
N GLY A 504 33.47 19.75 -3.94
CA GLY A 504 34.22 19.33 -5.13
C GLY A 504 33.46 18.29 -5.95
N GLU A 505 32.86 17.31 -5.28
CA GLU A 505 32.04 16.28 -5.93
C GLU A 505 30.76 16.87 -6.49
N ILE A 506 30.06 17.71 -5.72
CA ILE A 506 28.86 18.44 -6.19
C ILE A 506 29.17 19.22 -7.46
N LYS A 507 30.27 19.98 -7.49
CA LYS A 507 30.67 20.76 -8.67
C LYS A 507 31.00 19.86 -9.87
N SER A 508 31.60 18.70 -9.63
CA SER A 508 31.92 17.73 -10.68
C SER A 508 30.65 17.09 -11.25
N PHE A 509 29.68 16.72 -10.41
CA PHE A 509 28.38 16.22 -10.85
C PHE A 509 27.62 17.27 -11.66
N LEU A 510 27.57 18.53 -11.19
CA LEU A 510 26.93 19.64 -11.92
C LEU A 510 27.58 19.90 -13.29
N LYS A 511 28.87 19.56 -13.47
CA LYS A 511 29.53 19.64 -14.78
C LYS A 511 29.06 18.51 -15.70
N SER A 512 29.05 17.27 -15.21
CA SER A 512 28.58 16.11 -15.98
C SER A 512 27.09 16.23 -16.35
N LEU A 513 26.26 16.79 -15.46
CA LEU A 513 24.83 17.00 -15.69
C LEU A 513 24.49 18.01 -16.80
N LYS A 514 25.45 18.81 -17.25
CA LYS A 514 25.27 19.74 -18.38
C LYS A 514 25.62 19.13 -19.73
N GLU A 515 26.12 17.90 -19.73
CA GLU A 515 26.41 17.16 -20.95
C GLU A 515 25.11 16.56 -21.51
N LYS A 516 25.09 16.25 -22.81
CA LYS A 516 23.93 15.63 -23.44
C LYS A 516 23.67 14.25 -22.84
N ASP A 517 22.40 13.92 -22.66
CA ASP A 517 21.97 12.58 -22.29
C ASP A 517 22.18 11.56 -23.42
N SER A 518 21.92 10.28 -23.11
CA SER A 518 22.11 9.17 -24.04
C SER A 518 21.23 9.22 -25.29
N LEU A 519 20.21 10.09 -25.31
CA LEU A 519 19.33 10.32 -26.45
C LEU A 519 19.66 11.63 -27.19
N GLY A 520 20.78 12.28 -26.81
CA GLY A 520 21.34 13.44 -27.49
C GLY A 520 20.74 14.78 -27.10
N ASN A 521 19.86 14.82 -26.09
CA ASN A 521 19.29 16.06 -25.58
C ASN A 521 20.14 16.63 -24.44
N PRO A 522 20.23 17.97 -24.29
CA PRO A 522 20.94 18.61 -23.19
C PRO A 522 20.44 18.20 -21.79
#